data_AF-A0A6I7W4A1-F1
#
_entry.id   AF-A0A6I7W4A1-F1
#
_cell.length_a   1.000
_cell.length_b   1.000
_cell.length_c   1.000
_cell.angle_alpha   90.00
_cell.angle_beta   90.00
_cell.angle_gamma   90.00
#
_symmetry.space_group_name_H-M   'P 1'
#
loop_
_entity.id
_entity.type
_entity.pdbx_description
1 polymer ?
#
loop_
_entity_poly.entity_id
_entity_poly.type
_entity_poly.pdbx_seq_one_letter_code
_entity_poly.pdbx_strand_id
1 'polypeptide(L)'
;MDIKEKRNEKLKQAKIILNALGMPKKQKNDRSAWVFLALANIKPHDSWNSARSPLLPTVEIMQFIRDHYGQDYKPNSRETIRRQTLHQFGQARMVDRNRDNPARATNSKDNNYSLNDPILKILKEFPEGEWGKFITEYKGNFKELTEIYERKLELEKIPITLLNGNKIKLSPGKHNQLHADIIHEFCPRFVGKGGRVLYIGDTASSRNEGGKLMVLENKYLEKIGVPPMCHDKLPDVVVYDEERKWLFMIEAVTSHGPVSPKRWHELEEALSSCSVGRVYVTAFQDKAEFRRNAADIAWETEVWISENPD
;
A
#
# COMPACT_ATOMS: atom_id res chain seq x y z
N MET A 1 21.68 -24.37 29.19
CA MET A 1 21.95 -23.79 27.85
C MET A 1 21.91 -22.29 28.00
N ASP A 2 22.98 -21.61 27.59
CA ASP A 2 23.09 -20.16 27.65
C ASP A 2 21.99 -19.49 26.78
N ILE A 3 21.53 -18.30 27.16
CA ILE A 3 20.49 -17.56 26.42
C ILE A 3 20.93 -17.30 24.97
N LYS A 4 22.24 -17.09 24.75
CA LYS A 4 22.82 -16.93 23.41
C LYS A 4 22.72 -18.22 22.59
N GLU A 5 22.95 -19.37 23.21
CA GLU A 5 22.78 -20.68 22.57
C GLU A 5 21.32 -20.91 22.18
N LYS A 6 20.37 -20.61 23.07
CA LYS A 6 18.93 -20.74 22.79
C LYS A 6 18.46 -19.82 21.67
N ARG A 7 18.94 -18.58 21.64
CA ARG A 7 18.69 -17.64 20.53
C ARG A 7 19.21 -18.21 19.20
N ASN A 8 20.45 -18.72 19.18
CA ASN A 8 21.05 -19.32 18.00
C ASN A 8 20.35 -20.61 17.56
N GLU A 9 19.85 -21.41 18.49
CA GLU A 9 19.06 -22.60 18.21
C GLU A 9 17.77 -22.21 17.47
N LYS A 10 16.99 -21.27 18.02
CA LYS A 10 15.76 -20.77 17.38
C LYS A 10 16.02 -20.15 16.02
N LEU A 11 17.12 -19.42 15.84
CA LEU A 11 17.54 -18.88 14.54
C LEU A 11 17.68 -19.97 13.50
N LYS A 12 18.44 -21.03 13.83
CA LYS A 12 18.69 -22.15 12.92
C LYS A 12 17.39 -22.88 12.58
N GLN A 13 16.54 -23.13 13.57
CA GLN A 13 15.23 -23.75 13.40
C GLN A 13 14.31 -22.92 12.49
N ALA A 14 14.21 -21.61 12.71
CA ALA A 14 13.44 -20.71 11.86
C ALA A 14 13.95 -20.74 10.40
N LYS A 15 15.27 -20.75 10.18
CA LYS A 15 15.85 -20.88 8.83
C LYS A 15 15.54 -22.23 8.17
N ILE A 16 15.51 -23.33 8.94
CA ILE A 16 15.10 -24.66 8.43
C ILE A 16 13.67 -24.59 7.90
N ILE A 17 12.75 -24.00 8.66
CA ILE A 17 11.34 -23.86 8.27
C ILE A 17 11.21 -22.98 7.03
N LEU A 18 11.87 -21.81 7.00
CA LEU A 18 11.87 -20.92 5.83
C LEU A 18 12.45 -21.59 4.58
N ASN A 19 13.45 -22.47 4.74
CA ASN A 19 13.99 -23.26 3.66
C ASN A 19 12.99 -24.31 3.16
N ALA A 20 12.34 -25.04 4.08
CA ALA A 20 11.33 -26.06 3.76
C ALA A 20 10.11 -25.46 3.05
N LEU A 21 9.70 -24.25 3.44
CA LEU A 21 8.65 -23.46 2.79
C LEU A 21 9.03 -22.98 1.38
N GLY A 22 10.29 -23.13 0.96
CA GLY A 22 10.74 -22.79 -0.39
C GLY A 22 11.01 -21.30 -0.59
N MET A 23 11.27 -20.53 0.47
CA MET A 23 11.55 -19.10 0.34
C MET A 23 12.78 -18.84 -0.54
N PRO A 24 12.91 -17.67 -1.20
CA PRO A 24 14.13 -17.32 -1.93
C PRO A 24 15.33 -17.14 -0.99
N LYS A 25 16.57 -17.23 -1.51
CA LYS A 25 17.81 -17.12 -0.73
C LYS A 25 17.86 -15.85 0.15
N LYS A 26 17.37 -14.72 -0.36
CA LYS A 26 17.33 -13.43 0.36
C LYS A 26 16.39 -13.44 1.58
N GLN A 27 15.45 -14.39 1.65
CA GLN A 27 14.49 -14.54 2.73
C GLN A 27 14.83 -15.70 3.68
N LYS A 28 16.03 -16.29 3.57
CA LYS A 28 16.57 -17.29 4.52
C LYS A 28 17.68 -16.73 5.42
N ASN A 29 17.88 -15.41 5.41
CA ASN A 29 18.87 -14.74 6.25
C ASN A 29 18.36 -14.55 7.69
N ASP A 30 19.23 -14.05 8.56
CA ASP A 30 18.95 -13.89 10.00
C ASP A 30 17.77 -12.94 10.23
N ARG A 31 17.71 -11.82 9.51
CA ARG A 31 16.60 -10.87 9.61
C ARG A 31 15.26 -11.54 9.35
N SER A 32 15.15 -12.31 8.27
CA SER A 32 13.90 -13.00 7.93
C SER A 32 13.52 -14.05 8.97
N ALA A 33 14.50 -14.76 9.54
CA ALA A 33 14.26 -15.69 10.62
C ALA A 33 13.80 -15.00 11.92
N TRP A 34 14.37 -13.85 12.26
CA TRP A 34 13.93 -13.05 13.42
C TRP A 34 12.54 -12.48 13.25
N VAL A 35 12.22 -11.97 12.06
CA VAL A 35 10.86 -11.51 11.73
C VAL A 35 9.87 -12.68 11.82
N PHE A 36 10.25 -13.86 11.32
CA PHE A 36 9.40 -15.05 11.40
C PHE A 36 9.12 -15.47 12.85
N LEU A 37 10.14 -15.46 13.72
CA LEU A 37 10.00 -15.75 15.14
C LEU A 37 9.10 -14.74 15.86
N ALA A 38 9.22 -13.45 15.53
CA ALA A 38 8.33 -12.41 16.05
C ALA A 38 6.87 -12.64 15.65
N LEU A 39 6.62 -12.90 14.37
CA LEU A 39 5.28 -13.18 13.87
C LEU A 39 4.68 -14.47 14.43
N ALA A 40 5.51 -15.43 14.84
CA ALA A 40 5.11 -16.64 15.55
C ALA A 40 4.96 -16.45 17.08
N ASN A 41 5.39 -15.29 17.61
CA ASN A 41 5.52 -15.01 19.04
C ASN A 41 6.31 -16.09 19.80
N ILE A 42 7.41 -16.59 19.22
CA ILE A 42 8.27 -17.61 19.83
C ILE A 42 9.52 -16.93 20.41
N LYS A 43 9.72 -17.08 21.72
CA LYS A 43 10.92 -16.61 22.44
C LYS A 43 11.97 -17.73 22.53
N PRO A 44 13.22 -17.43 22.96
CA PRO A 44 14.31 -18.41 22.98
C PRO A 44 14.01 -19.72 23.73
N HIS A 45 13.20 -19.67 24.80
CA HIS A 45 12.86 -20.83 25.62
C HIS A 45 11.51 -21.47 25.27
N ASP A 46 10.73 -20.86 24.38
CA ASP A 46 9.39 -21.34 24.08
C ASP A 46 9.43 -22.61 23.21
N SER A 47 8.44 -23.48 23.41
CA SER A 47 8.18 -24.58 22.47
C SER A 47 7.49 -24.04 21.21
N TRP A 48 7.79 -24.61 20.04
CA TRP A 48 7.12 -24.23 18.79
C TRP A 48 5.61 -24.54 18.78
N ASN A 49 5.16 -25.51 19.59
CA ASN A 49 3.73 -25.78 19.82
C ASN A 49 2.99 -24.60 20.48
N SER A 50 3.72 -23.69 21.14
CA SER A 50 3.13 -22.46 21.70
C SER A 50 2.95 -21.33 20.68
N ALA A 51 3.32 -21.55 19.40
CA ALA A 51 3.26 -20.53 18.37
C ALA A 51 1.86 -19.89 18.26
N ARG A 52 1.87 -18.56 18.20
CA ARG A 52 0.68 -17.73 18.01
C ARG A 52 0.84 -16.88 16.76
N SER A 53 -0.25 -16.25 16.35
CA SER A 53 -0.25 -15.29 15.25
C SER A 53 -0.82 -13.95 15.72
N PRO A 54 -0.06 -13.18 16.52
CA PRO A 54 -0.44 -11.82 16.86
C PRO A 54 -0.50 -10.92 15.62
N LEU A 55 -1.25 -9.82 15.73
CA LEU A 55 -1.29 -8.75 14.73
C LEU A 55 -0.17 -7.76 15.06
N LEU A 56 0.97 -7.85 14.36
CA LEU A 56 2.13 -7.02 14.70
C LEU A 56 2.38 -5.94 13.64
N PRO A 57 2.37 -4.65 14.02
CA PRO A 57 3.02 -3.59 13.27
C PRO A 57 4.54 -3.85 13.13
N THR A 58 5.17 -3.31 12.09
CA THR A 58 6.62 -3.50 11.87
C THR A 58 7.46 -3.01 13.06
N VAL A 59 7.01 -1.97 13.76
CA VAL A 59 7.68 -1.45 14.96
C VAL A 59 7.67 -2.45 16.11
N GLU A 60 6.56 -3.18 16.30
CA GLU A 60 6.47 -4.22 17.33
C GLU A 60 7.29 -5.45 16.98
N ILE A 61 7.39 -5.79 15.69
CA ILE A 61 8.31 -6.83 15.21
C ILE A 61 9.75 -6.46 15.57
N MET A 62 10.18 -5.24 15.29
CA MET A 62 11.52 -4.76 15.64
C MET A 62 11.75 -4.79 17.16
N GLN A 63 10.76 -4.40 17.95
CA GLN A 63 10.83 -4.41 19.41
C GLN A 63 10.96 -5.83 19.96
N PHE A 64 10.14 -6.77 19.48
CA PHE A 64 10.22 -8.18 19.87
C PHE A 64 11.62 -8.75 19.61
N ILE A 65 12.18 -8.45 18.43
CA ILE A 65 13.51 -8.93 18.02
C ILE A 65 14.60 -8.34 18.94
N ARG A 66 14.50 -7.05 19.28
CA ARG A 66 15.40 -6.40 20.23
C ARG A 66 15.33 -7.07 21.60
N ASP A 67 14.14 -7.19 22.17
CA ASP A 67 13.95 -7.61 23.56
C ASP A 67 14.28 -9.09 23.78
N HIS A 68 13.89 -9.95 22.85
CA HIS A 68 14.02 -11.39 23.03
C HIS A 68 15.26 -11.99 22.34
N TYR A 69 15.74 -11.37 21.26
CA TYR A 69 16.85 -11.88 20.46
C TYR A 69 18.09 -10.97 20.46
N GLY A 70 18.02 -9.80 21.11
CA GLY A 70 19.16 -8.90 21.28
C GLY A 70 19.63 -8.25 19.98
N GLN A 71 18.82 -8.26 18.92
CA GLN A 71 19.16 -7.62 17.65
C GLN A 71 18.47 -6.27 17.55
N ASP A 72 19.27 -5.22 17.67
CA ASP A 72 18.77 -3.85 17.61
C ASP A 72 18.76 -3.31 16.18
N TYR A 73 17.60 -3.36 15.54
CA TYR A 73 17.37 -2.67 14.27
C TYR A 73 17.06 -1.18 14.50
N LYS A 74 17.86 -0.30 13.88
CA LYS A 74 17.61 1.14 13.84
C LYS A 74 16.29 1.48 13.13
N PRO A 75 15.61 2.61 13.45
CA PRO A 75 14.32 2.98 12.86
C PRO A 75 14.27 2.96 11.33
N ASN A 76 15.36 3.32 10.64
CA ASN A 76 15.47 3.28 9.18
C ASN A 76 15.40 1.85 8.59
N SER A 77 15.61 0.80 9.39
CA SER A 77 15.49 -0.60 8.97
C SER A 77 14.05 -1.06 8.85
N ARG A 78 13.07 -0.29 9.36
CA ARG A 78 11.64 -0.57 9.24
C ARG A 78 11.25 -0.86 7.80
N GLU A 79 11.70 0.00 6.88
CA GLU A 79 11.36 -0.13 5.46
C GLU A 79 12.06 -1.34 4.82
N THR A 80 13.27 -1.68 5.29
CA THR A 80 13.97 -2.91 4.88
C THR A 80 13.20 -4.16 5.30
N ILE A 81 12.74 -4.24 6.55
CA ILE A 81 11.93 -5.37 7.03
C ILE A 81 10.62 -5.47 6.23
N ARG A 82 9.95 -4.34 6.00
CA ARG A 82 8.71 -4.28 5.22
C ARG A 82 8.91 -4.77 3.78
N ARG A 83 9.85 -4.19 3.03
CA ARG A 83 10.05 -4.45 1.60
C ARG A 83 10.82 -5.72 1.28
N GLN A 84 11.75 -6.12 2.14
CA GLN A 84 12.69 -7.23 1.86
C GLN A 84 12.41 -8.50 2.67
N THR A 85 11.44 -8.49 3.56
CA THR A 85 11.02 -9.68 4.31
C THR A 85 9.50 -9.85 4.28
N LEU A 86 8.75 -8.92 4.87
CA LEU A 86 7.30 -9.05 5.03
C LEU A 86 6.56 -9.10 3.70
N HIS A 87 6.96 -8.28 2.72
CA HIS A 87 6.39 -8.30 1.38
C HIS A 87 6.55 -9.69 0.72
N GLN A 88 7.74 -10.28 0.78
CA GLN A 88 7.99 -11.61 0.21
C GLN A 88 7.29 -12.71 1.02
N PHE A 89 7.12 -12.56 2.33
CA PHE A 89 6.31 -13.49 3.13
C PHE A 89 4.82 -13.42 2.72
N GLY A 90 4.31 -12.23 2.39
CA GLY A 90 2.97 -12.05 1.82
C GLY A 90 2.83 -12.70 0.44
N GLN A 91 3.79 -12.48 -0.46
CA GLN A 91 3.83 -13.13 -1.79
C GLN A 91 3.89 -14.65 -1.68
N ALA A 92 4.63 -15.16 -0.69
CA ALA A 92 4.71 -16.58 -0.41
C ALA A 92 3.48 -17.12 0.34
N ARG A 93 2.43 -16.31 0.59
CA ARG A 93 1.23 -16.66 1.35
C ARG A 93 1.53 -17.23 2.75
N MET A 94 2.56 -16.72 3.41
CA MET A 94 2.85 -17.05 4.81
C MET A 94 2.20 -16.08 5.79
N VAL A 95 2.04 -14.83 5.35
CA VAL A 95 1.62 -13.70 6.19
C VAL A 95 0.39 -13.05 5.59
N ASP A 96 -0.61 -12.83 6.42
CA ASP A 96 -1.73 -11.96 6.11
C ASP A 96 -1.44 -10.56 6.64
N ARG A 97 -1.47 -9.59 5.72
CA ARG A 97 -1.39 -8.17 6.03
C ARG A 97 -2.79 -7.68 6.43
N ASN A 98 -2.88 -6.95 7.53
CA ASN A 98 -4.13 -6.37 8.03
C ASN A 98 -5.27 -7.41 8.13
N ARG A 99 -4.97 -8.57 8.71
CA ARG A 99 -5.95 -9.67 8.82
C ARG A 99 -7.27 -9.22 9.46
N ASP A 100 -7.19 -8.28 10.38
CA ASP A 100 -8.30 -7.65 11.09
C ASP A 100 -9.12 -6.66 10.23
N ASN A 101 -8.48 -5.94 9.31
CA ASN A 101 -9.15 -5.01 8.41
C ASN A 101 -8.44 -4.95 7.03
N PRO A 102 -8.85 -5.78 6.06
CA PRO A 102 -8.24 -5.82 4.74
C PRO A 102 -8.39 -4.51 3.95
N ALA A 103 -9.38 -3.67 4.27
CA ALA A 103 -9.58 -2.34 3.68
C ALA A 103 -8.63 -1.27 4.23
N ARG A 104 -7.74 -1.61 5.18
CA ARG A 104 -6.80 -0.63 5.73
C ARG A 104 -5.82 -0.14 4.66
N ALA A 105 -5.78 1.18 4.50
CA ALA A 105 -4.92 1.87 3.55
C ALA A 105 -3.44 1.48 3.70
N THR A 106 -2.73 1.43 2.57
CA THR A 106 -1.35 0.94 2.52
C THR A 106 -0.34 1.81 3.28
N ASN A 107 -0.64 3.09 3.48
CA ASN A 107 0.15 4.08 4.22
C ASN A 107 -0.24 4.21 5.70
N SER A 108 -1.29 3.50 6.15
CA SER A 108 -1.75 3.58 7.55
C SER A 108 -0.64 3.20 8.55
N LYS A 109 -0.56 3.95 9.65
CA LYS A 109 0.32 3.62 10.78
C LYS A 109 -0.09 2.34 11.50
N ASP A 110 -1.35 1.93 11.36
CA ASP A 110 -1.93 0.75 12.02
C ASP A 110 -1.79 -0.52 11.15
N ASN A 111 -1.00 -0.46 10.07
CA ASN A 111 -0.69 -1.63 9.26
C ASN A 111 -0.02 -2.71 10.12
N ASN A 112 -0.57 -3.92 10.07
CA ASN A 112 -0.08 -5.06 10.85
C ASN A 112 0.09 -6.31 9.98
N TYR A 113 0.82 -7.28 10.51
CA TYR A 113 1.19 -8.53 9.87
C TYR A 113 1.00 -9.68 10.83
N SER A 114 0.51 -10.82 10.33
CA SER A 114 0.27 -12.01 11.14
C SER A 114 0.47 -13.27 10.30
N LEU A 115 0.99 -14.36 10.88
CA LEU A 115 1.06 -15.65 10.18
C LEU A 115 -0.35 -16.19 9.91
N ASN A 116 -0.55 -16.86 8.79
CA ASN A 116 -1.83 -17.53 8.54
C ASN A 116 -1.88 -18.92 9.22
N ASP A 117 -3.08 -19.50 9.23
CA ASP A 117 -3.33 -20.79 9.90
C ASP A 117 -2.53 -21.96 9.33
N PRO A 118 -2.35 -22.11 8.00
CA PRO A 118 -1.46 -23.13 7.44
C PRO A 118 -0.04 -23.08 8.01
N ILE A 119 0.55 -21.88 8.16
CA ILE A 119 1.88 -21.74 8.76
C ILE A 119 1.84 -22.12 10.25
N LEU A 120 0.81 -21.71 11.00
CA LEU A 120 0.70 -22.10 12.41
C LEU A 120 0.61 -23.62 12.61
N LYS A 121 -0.08 -24.35 11.71
CA LYS A 121 -0.13 -25.81 11.76
C LYS A 121 1.26 -26.44 11.62
N ILE A 122 2.07 -25.94 10.69
CA ILE A 122 3.47 -26.36 10.52
C ILE A 122 4.28 -26.09 11.80
N LEU A 123 4.14 -24.89 12.36
CA LEU A 123 4.89 -24.50 13.56
C LEU A 123 4.55 -25.37 14.76
N LYS A 124 3.28 -25.72 14.95
CA LYS A 124 2.86 -26.45 16.15
C LYS A 124 3.40 -27.88 16.23
N GLU A 125 3.73 -28.46 15.08
CA GLU A 125 4.25 -29.81 14.94
C GLU A 125 5.78 -29.86 14.82
N PHE A 126 6.44 -28.72 14.63
CA PHE A 126 7.89 -28.65 14.54
C PHE A 126 8.53 -28.79 15.94
N PRO A 127 9.70 -29.44 16.11
CA PRO A 127 10.50 -30.13 15.09
C PRO A 127 10.21 -31.63 14.92
N GLU A 128 9.56 -32.25 15.92
CA GLU A 128 9.50 -33.71 16.09
C GLU A 128 8.20 -34.35 15.58
N GLY A 129 7.15 -33.57 15.37
CA GLY A 129 5.89 -34.03 14.81
C GLY A 129 5.93 -34.15 13.28
N GLU A 130 4.77 -34.42 12.68
CA GLU A 130 4.67 -34.63 11.22
C GLU A 130 4.60 -33.32 10.42
N TRP A 131 5.32 -32.27 10.81
CA TRP A 131 5.25 -30.95 10.18
C TRP A 131 5.57 -30.97 8.67
N GLY A 132 6.33 -31.97 8.20
CA GLY A 132 6.59 -32.21 6.78
C GLY A 132 5.33 -32.45 5.95
N LYS A 133 4.28 -33.08 6.52
CA LYS A 133 3.00 -33.27 5.81
C LYS A 133 2.29 -31.94 5.58
N PHE A 134 2.29 -31.07 6.59
CA PHE A 134 1.71 -29.73 6.51
C PHE A 134 2.46 -28.81 5.55
N ILE A 135 3.79 -28.99 5.39
CA ILE A 135 4.57 -28.32 4.34
C ILE A 135 4.09 -28.73 2.94
N THR A 136 3.83 -30.03 2.73
CA THR A 136 3.35 -30.54 1.45
C THR A 136 1.94 -30.04 1.14
N GLU A 137 1.02 -30.11 2.12
CA GLU A 137 -0.33 -29.56 2.01
C GLU A 137 -0.30 -28.06 1.68
N TYR A 138 0.52 -27.29 2.39
CA TYR A 138 0.69 -25.86 2.16
C TYR A 138 1.10 -25.55 0.73
N LYS A 139 2.07 -26.28 0.19
CA LYS A 139 2.54 -26.11 -1.19
C LYS A 139 1.47 -26.54 -2.21
N GLY A 140 0.75 -27.62 -1.94
CA GLY A 140 -0.37 -28.07 -2.78
C GLY A 140 -1.51 -27.05 -2.85
N ASN A 141 -1.81 -26.39 -1.73
CA ASN A 141 -2.91 -25.44 -1.60
C ASN A 141 -2.50 -23.98 -1.90
N PHE A 142 -1.24 -23.73 -2.31
CA PHE A 142 -0.72 -22.38 -2.49
C PHE A 142 -1.59 -21.52 -3.43
N LYS A 143 -2.04 -22.10 -4.55
CA LYS A 143 -2.89 -21.41 -5.53
C LYS A 143 -4.24 -21.02 -4.92
N GLU A 144 -4.90 -21.96 -4.25
CA GLU A 144 -6.19 -21.72 -3.60
C GLU A 144 -6.08 -20.66 -2.49
N LEU A 145 -5.05 -20.73 -1.65
CA LEU A 145 -4.76 -19.73 -0.61
C LEU A 145 -4.51 -18.33 -1.20
N THR A 146 -3.92 -18.27 -2.39
CA THR A 146 -3.73 -17.01 -3.12
C THR A 146 -5.07 -16.48 -3.64
N GLU A 147 -5.87 -17.33 -4.30
CA GLU A 147 -7.17 -16.94 -4.86
C GLU A 147 -8.16 -16.48 -3.78
N ILE A 148 -8.25 -17.19 -2.65
CA ILE A 148 -9.13 -16.79 -1.53
C ILE A 148 -8.75 -15.39 -1.02
N TYR A 149 -7.45 -15.14 -0.89
CA TYR A 149 -6.94 -13.85 -0.45
C TYR A 149 -7.21 -12.74 -1.47
N GLU A 150 -6.94 -13.00 -2.75
CA GLU A 150 -7.19 -12.04 -3.82
C GLU A 150 -8.68 -11.70 -3.95
N ARG A 151 -9.59 -12.68 -3.82
CA ARG A 151 -11.04 -12.44 -3.79
C ARG A 151 -11.43 -11.56 -2.61
N LYS A 152 -10.86 -11.78 -1.42
CA LYS A 152 -11.10 -10.93 -0.25
C LYS A 152 -10.67 -9.49 -0.51
N LEU A 153 -9.48 -9.29 -1.09
CA LEU A 153 -9.01 -7.94 -1.45
C LEU A 153 -9.85 -7.29 -2.55
N GLU A 154 -10.32 -8.06 -3.52
CA GLU A 154 -11.12 -7.57 -4.64
C GLU A 154 -12.48 -7.01 -4.21
N LEU A 155 -13.07 -7.57 -3.14
CA LEU A 155 -14.31 -7.08 -2.54
C LEU A 155 -14.15 -5.72 -1.85
N GLU A 156 -12.95 -5.41 -1.36
CA GLU A 156 -12.66 -4.13 -0.69
C GLU A 156 -12.28 -3.01 -1.67
N LYS A 157 -12.07 -3.33 -2.96
CA LYS A 157 -11.68 -2.31 -3.94
C LYS A 157 -12.82 -1.33 -4.22
N ILE A 158 -12.46 -0.08 -4.40
CA ILE A 158 -13.37 1.02 -4.72
C ILE A 158 -13.60 1.03 -6.24
N PRO A 159 -14.82 0.77 -6.73
CA PRO A 159 -15.11 0.81 -8.15
C PRO A 159 -15.20 2.25 -8.65
N ILE A 160 -14.63 2.53 -9.83
CA ILE A 160 -14.79 3.80 -10.54
C ILE A 160 -15.31 3.51 -11.94
N THR A 161 -16.35 4.23 -12.34
CA THR A 161 -16.88 4.21 -13.72
C THR A 161 -16.46 5.49 -14.43
N LEU A 162 -15.64 5.36 -15.46
CA LEU A 162 -15.24 6.46 -16.33
C LEU A 162 -16.38 6.81 -17.31
N LEU A 163 -16.36 8.02 -17.86
CA LEU A 163 -17.39 8.48 -18.80
C LEU A 163 -17.56 7.62 -20.05
N ASN A 164 -16.48 6.98 -20.51
CA ASN A 164 -16.54 6.08 -21.67
C ASN A 164 -17.12 4.70 -21.32
N GLY A 165 -17.62 4.51 -20.09
CA GLY A 165 -18.17 3.25 -19.59
C GLY A 165 -17.14 2.28 -19.05
N ASN A 166 -15.84 2.56 -19.18
CA ASN A 166 -14.79 1.71 -18.63
C ASN A 166 -14.84 1.71 -17.10
N LYS A 167 -14.66 0.53 -16.51
CA LYS A 167 -14.61 0.34 -15.07
C LYS A 167 -13.19 0.06 -14.62
N ILE A 168 -12.71 0.84 -13.67
CA ILE A 168 -11.45 0.61 -12.96
C ILE A 168 -11.76 0.37 -11.48
N LYS A 169 -10.79 -0.17 -10.74
CA LYS A 169 -10.93 -0.45 -9.31
C LYS A 169 -9.67 0.00 -8.57
N LEU A 170 -9.84 0.91 -7.62
CA LEU A 170 -8.76 1.38 -6.76
C LEU A 170 -8.66 0.50 -5.51
N SER A 171 -7.45 0.38 -4.97
CA SER A 171 -7.27 -0.20 -3.64
C SER A 171 -8.04 0.60 -2.57
N PRO A 172 -8.47 -0.03 -1.48
CA PRO A 172 -9.24 0.64 -0.43
C PRO A 172 -8.42 1.71 0.30
N GLY A 173 -9.13 2.73 0.79
CA GLY A 173 -8.57 3.75 1.66
C GLY A 173 -9.15 5.13 1.41
N LYS A 174 -9.05 6.01 2.42
CA LYS A 174 -9.59 7.38 2.38
C LYS A 174 -9.14 8.18 1.15
N HIS A 175 -7.86 8.10 0.80
CA HIS A 175 -7.32 8.84 -0.35
C HIS A 175 -7.88 8.35 -1.69
N ASN A 176 -7.91 7.04 -1.91
CA ASN A 176 -8.52 6.47 -3.12
C ASN A 176 -10.05 6.64 -3.15
N GLN A 177 -10.71 6.70 -1.98
CA GLN A 177 -12.12 7.10 -1.90
C GLN A 177 -12.29 8.54 -2.40
N LEU A 178 -11.41 9.46 -1.99
CA LEU A 178 -11.45 10.84 -2.48
C LEU A 178 -11.18 10.92 -4.00
N HIS A 179 -10.35 10.04 -4.57
CA HIS A 179 -10.22 9.94 -6.03
C HIS A 179 -11.54 9.52 -6.69
N ALA A 180 -12.24 8.53 -6.12
CA ALA A 180 -13.54 8.12 -6.61
C ALA A 180 -14.57 9.24 -6.49
N ASP A 181 -14.59 9.97 -5.37
CA ASP A 181 -15.47 11.11 -5.15
C ASP A 181 -15.17 12.24 -6.15
N ILE A 182 -13.90 12.49 -6.50
CA ILE A 182 -13.54 13.44 -7.55
C ILE A 182 -14.18 13.04 -8.89
N ILE A 183 -14.07 11.76 -9.28
CA ILE A 183 -14.63 11.29 -10.55
C ILE A 183 -16.15 11.27 -10.54
N HIS A 184 -16.78 10.87 -9.44
CA HIS A 184 -18.22 10.65 -9.36
C HIS A 184 -19.02 11.86 -8.90
N GLU A 185 -18.42 12.77 -8.12
CA GLU A 185 -19.12 13.93 -7.57
C GLU A 185 -18.58 15.25 -8.13
N PHE A 186 -17.27 15.49 -8.08
CA PHE A 186 -16.68 16.74 -8.58
C PHE A 186 -16.84 16.88 -10.10
N CYS A 187 -16.43 15.87 -10.87
CA CYS A 187 -16.38 15.96 -12.32
C CYS A 187 -17.76 16.24 -12.94
N PRO A 188 -18.86 15.55 -12.57
CA PRO A 188 -20.18 15.84 -13.14
C PRO A 188 -20.74 17.22 -12.81
N ARG A 189 -20.25 17.88 -11.75
CA ARG A 189 -20.71 19.20 -11.31
C ARG A 189 -19.93 20.34 -11.95
N PHE A 190 -18.61 20.22 -11.96
CA PHE A 190 -17.72 21.34 -12.28
C PHE A 190 -17.00 21.18 -13.61
N VAL A 191 -16.93 19.97 -14.17
CA VAL A 191 -16.22 19.67 -15.41
C VAL A 191 -17.23 19.33 -16.50
N GLY A 192 -17.42 20.21 -17.49
CA GLY A 192 -18.42 20.16 -18.58
C GLY A 192 -19.27 18.89 -18.70
N LYS A 193 -19.07 18.08 -19.75
CA LYS A 193 -19.72 16.77 -19.89
C LYS A 193 -19.00 15.68 -19.07
N GLY A 194 -18.63 16.00 -17.83
CA GLY A 194 -17.86 15.18 -16.88
C GLY A 194 -16.35 15.12 -17.12
N GLY A 195 -15.83 15.62 -18.25
CA GLY A 195 -14.40 15.63 -18.58
C GLY A 195 -13.73 14.26 -18.79
N ARG A 196 -12.76 14.20 -19.70
CA ARG A 196 -11.96 12.99 -19.93
C ARG A 196 -10.91 12.84 -18.83
N VAL A 197 -10.96 11.75 -18.07
CA VAL A 197 -9.88 11.39 -17.15
C VAL A 197 -8.63 11.03 -17.95
N LEU A 198 -7.57 11.84 -17.82
CA LEU A 198 -6.29 11.61 -18.49
C LEU A 198 -5.29 10.88 -17.58
N TYR A 199 -5.44 11.02 -16.27
CA TYR A 199 -4.61 10.35 -15.28
C TYR A 199 -5.38 10.08 -14.00
N ILE A 200 -5.21 8.88 -13.45
CA ILE A 200 -5.57 8.55 -12.07
C ILE A 200 -4.61 7.46 -11.56
N GLY A 201 -3.95 7.77 -10.44
CA GLY A 201 -3.07 6.85 -9.74
C GLY A 201 -3.78 6.08 -8.63
N ASP A 202 -3.31 4.86 -8.36
CA ASP A 202 -3.63 4.15 -7.12
C ASP A 202 -2.42 4.26 -6.17
N THR A 203 -2.62 4.84 -4.98
CA THR A 203 -1.53 5.06 -4.00
C THR A 203 -0.94 3.77 -3.45
N ALA A 204 -1.68 2.65 -3.48
CA ALA A 204 -1.11 1.34 -3.15
C ALA A 204 -0.14 0.84 -4.24
N SER A 205 -0.32 1.32 -5.46
CA SER A 205 0.43 0.91 -6.64
C SER A 205 1.75 1.66 -6.80
N SER A 206 1.87 2.91 -6.32
CA SER A 206 3.06 3.75 -6.55
C SER A 206 4.35 3.29 -5.85
N ARG A 207 4.31 2.31 -4.94
CA ARG A 207 5.49 1.90 -4.14
C ARG A 207 6.13 0.58 -4.58
N ASN A 208 6.61 0.47 -5.82
CA ASN A 208 7.43 -0.69 -6.28
C ASN A 208 6.81 -2.08 -6.05
N GLU A 209 5.51 -2.18 -5.78
CA GLU A 209 4.74 -3.42 -5.63
C GLU A 209 4.05 -3.79 -6.95
N GLY A 210 4.68 -3.45 -8.09
CA GLY A 210 4.12 -3.72 -9.43
C GLY A 210 2.95 -2.80 -9.79
N GLY A 211 3.04 -1.52 -9.42
CA GLY A 211 1.97 -0.56 -9.60
C GLY A 211 1.45 -0.46 -11.01
N LYS A 212 0.17 -0.79 -11.17
CA LYS A 212 -0.55 -0.54 -12.42
C LYS A 212 -1.09 0.88 -12.36
N LEU A 213 -0.62 1.74 -13.26
CA LEU A 213 -1.36 2.95 -13.61
C LEU A 213 -2.78 2.54 -13.98
N MET A 214 -3.78 3.16 -13.37
CA MET A 214 -5.16 2.80 -13.63
C MET A 214 -5.64 3.45 -14.93
N VAL A 215 -5.29 4.72 -15.13
CA VAL A 215 -5.45 5.44 -16.40
C VAL A 215 -4.24 6.34 -16.61
N LEU A 216 -3.68 6.33 -17.83
CA LEU A 216 -2.72 7.31 -18.31
C LEU A 216 -2.85 7.47 -19.83
N GLU A 217 -3.43 8.59 -20.25
CA GLU A 217 -3.70 8.90 -21.66
C GLU A 217 -2.57 9.76 -22.26
N ASN A 218 -1.35 9.19 -22.37
CA ASN A 218 -0.15 9.91 -22.84
C ASN A 218 -0.38 10.66 -24.16
N LYS A 219 -1.07 10.04 -25.12
CA LYS A 219 -1.35 10.66 -26.43
C LYS A 219 -2.20 11.92 -26.31
N TYR A 220 -3.15 11.94 -25.37
CA TYR A 220 -3.99 13.12 -25.14
C TYR A 220 -3.21 14.21 -24.42
N LEU A 221 -2.42 13.86 -23.40
CA LEU A 221 -1.56 14.78 -22.68
C LEU A 221 -0.56 15.47 -23.63
N GLU A 222 0.15 14.70 -24.45
CA GLU A 222 1.08 15.24 -25.46
C GLU A 222 0.38 16.15 -26.47
N LYS A 223 -0.83 15.78 -26.92
CA LYS A 223 -1.62 16.58 -27.88
C LYS A 223 -1.97 17.97 -27.34
N ILE A 224 -2.19 18.11 -26.03
CA ILE A 224 -2.48 19.40 -25.39
C ILE A 224 -1.22 20.09 -24.84
N GLY A 225 -0.04 19.61 -25.21
CA GLY A 225 1.25 20.23 -24.86
C GLY A 225 1.76 19.88 -23.46
N VAL A 226 1.22 18.85 -22.81
CA VAL A 226 1.78 18.33 -21.56
C VAL A 226 2.93 17.38 -21.92
N PRO A 227 4.17 17.67 -21.47
CA PRO A 227 5.31 16.81 -21.79
C PRO A 227 5.15 15.43 -21.11
N PRO A 228 5.83 14.39 -21.60
CA PRO A 228 5.91 13.11 -20.91
C PRO A 228 6.48 13.32 -19.50
N MET A 229 5.62 13.28 -18.49
CA MET A 229 6.01 13.44 -17.10
C MET A 229 6.21 12.08 -16.44
N CYS A 230 7.20 11.98 -15.55
CA CYS A 230 7.20 10.89 -14.58
C CYS A 230 5.91 10.97 -13.77
N HIS A 231 5.27 9.83 -13.49
CA HIS A 231 3.99 9.80 -12.78
C HIS A 231 4.03 10.53 -11.44
N ASP A 232 5.20 10.57 -10.79
CA ASP A 232 5.44 11.28 -9.53
C ASP A 232 5.30 12.81 -9.63
N LYS A 233 5.21 13.38 -10.83
CA LYS A 233 5.05 14.83 -11.06
C LYS A 233 3.61 15.24 -11.38
N LEU A 234 2.74 14.32 -11.77
CA LEU A 234 1.33 14.63 -11.97
C LEU A 234 0.60 14.73 -10.62
N PRO A 235 -0.45 15.56 -10.52
CA PRO A 235 -1.43 15.48 -9.43
C PRO A 235 -2.14 14.12 -9.44
N ASP A 236 -2.79 13.80 -8.33
CA ASP A 236 -3.47 12.52 -8.13
C ASP A 236 -4.51 12.19 -9.22
N VAL A 237 -5.25 13.20 -9.69
CA VAL A 237 -6.25 13.08 -10.75
C VAL A 237 -6.09 14.21 -11.76
N VAL A 238 -6.07 13.87 -13.05
CA VAL A 238 -6.04 14.86 -14.16
C VAL A 238 -7.23 14.63 -15.07
N VAL A 239 -8.02 15.68 -15.28
CA VAL A 239 -9.25 15.63 -16.09
C VAL A 239 -9.24 16.74 -17.12
N TYR A 240 -9.58 16.42 -18.37
CA TYR A 240 -9.62 17.39 -19.46
C TYR A 240 -11.05 17.62 -19.95
N ASP A 241 -11.50 18.87 -19.85
CA ASP A 241 -12.73 19.35 -20.48
C ASP A 241 -12.42 19.76 -21.93
N GLU A 242 -12.74 18.88 -22.87
CA GLU A 242 -12.49 19.10 -24.31
C GLU A 242 -13.30 20.28 -24.88
N GLU A 243 -14.49 20.55 -24.33
CA GLU A 243 -15.41 21.56 -24.85
C GLU A 243 -14.96 22.96 -24.42
N ARG A 244 -14.63 23.11 -23.14
CA ARG A 244 -14.20 24.38 -22.56
C ARG A 244 -12.68 24.61 -22.64
N LYS A 245 -11.92 23.59 -23.03
CA LYS A 245 -10.45 23.58 -23.07
C LYS A 245 -9.82 23.93 -21.71
N TRP A 246 -10.27 23.23 -20.67
CA TRP A 246 -9.69 23.32 -19.31
C TRP A 246 -9.08 21.99 -18.90
N LEU A 247 -7.85 22.04 -18.41
CA LEU A 247 -7.15 20.93 -17.78
C LEU A 247 -7.22 21.09 -16.26
N PHE A 248 -7.98 20.22 -15.62
CA PHE A 248 -8.10 20.16 -14.17
C PHE A 248 -6.98 19.30 -13.59
N MET A 249 -6.20 19.91 -12.72
CA MET A 249 -5.06 19.34 -12.00
C MET A 249 -5.48 19.20 -10.53
N ILE A 250 -5.90 18.01 -10.12
CA ILE A 250 -6.60 17.80 -8.84
C ILE A 250 -5.72 16.98 -7.89
N GLU A 251 -5.41 17.55 -6.73
CA GLU A 251 -4.66 16.88 -5.65
C GLU A 251 -5.62 16.42 -4.54
N ALA A 252 -5.57 15.15 -4.15
CA ALA A 252 -6.46 14.56 -3.16
C ALA A 252 -5.79 14.52 -1.78
N VAL A 253 -6.03 15.54 -0.97
CA VAL A 253 -5.34 15.70 0.32
C VAL A 253 -5.89 14.75 1.37
N THR A 254 -5.01 13.88 1.86
CA THR A 254 -5.23 13.05 3.05
C THR A 254 -3.99 13.03 3.95
N SER A 255 -2.87 12.49 3.45
CA SER A 255 -1.58 12.48 4.14
C SER A 255 -0.48 13.26 3.42
N HIS A 256 -0.67 13.59 2.14
CA HIS A 256 0.20 14.49 1.38
C HIS A 256 -0.38 15.90 1.43
N GLY A 257 0.47 16.92 1.20
CA GLY A 257 0.06 18.33 1.29
C GLY A 257 -0.78 18.80 0.11
N PRO A 258 -1.41 19.98 0.21
CA PRO A 258 -2.23 20.57 -0.84
C PRO A 258 -1.39 21.06 -2.03
N VAL A 259 -2.05 21.62 -3.05
CA VAL A 259 -1.38 22.44 -4.06
C VAL A 259 -0.83 23.70 -3.38
N SER A 260 0.39 23.58 -2.87
CA SER A 260 1.11 24.68 -2.21
C SER A 260 1.72 25.67 -3.22
N PRO A 261 2.10 26.90 -2.82
CA PRO A 261 2.71 27.86 -3.74
C PRO A 261 3.91 27.29 -4.50
N LYS A 262 4.74 26.50 -3.82
CA LYS A 262 5.87 25.79 -4.44
C LYS A 262 5.39 24.76 -5.46
N ARG A 263 4.42 23.92 -5.08
CA ARG A 263 3.87 22.87 -5.95
C ARG A 263 3.18 23.46 -7.18
N TRP A 264 2.43 24.54 -7.01
CA TRP A 264 1.81 25.29 -8.10
C TRP A 264 2.88 25.79 -9.09
N HIS A 265 3.96 26.40 -8.59
CA HIS A 265 5.05 26.85 -9.46
C HIS A 265 5.73 25.71 -10.23
N GLU A 266 5.99 24.58 -9.55
CA GLU A 266 6.52 23.37 -10.20
C GLU A 266 5.60 22.84 -11.30
N LEU A 267 4.27 22.86 -11.08
CA LEU A 267 3.29 22.44 -12.06
C LEU A 267 3.20 23.42 -13.24
N GLU A 268 3.24 24.73 -12.97
CA GLU A 268 3.25 25.77 -13.99
C GLU A 268 4.48 25.66 -14.90
N GLU A 269 5.66 25.46 -14.32
CA GLU A 269 6.90 25.23 -15.08
C GLU A 269 6.79 23.98 -15.95
N ALA A 270 6.32 22.86 -15.36
CA ALA A 270 6.13 21.60 -16.07
C ALA A 270 5.08 21.67 -17.18
N LEU A 271 4.10 22.57 -17.05
CA LEU A 271 3.01 22.78 -18.00
C LEU A 271 3.20 24.03 -18.87
N SER A 272 4.41 24.58 -18.97
CA SER A 272 4.71 25.79 -19.75
C SER A 272 4.35 25.69 -21.24
N SER A 273 4.36 24.48 -21.80
CA SER A 273 3.97 24.19 -23.18
C SER A 273 2.49 23.83 -23.35
N CYS A 274 1.71 23.79 -22.27
CA CYS A 274 0.31 23.41 -22.31
C CYS A 274 -0.53 24.49 -23.03
N SER A 275 -1.34 24.08 -24.00
CA SER A 275 -2.07 24.99 -24.89
C SER A 275 -3.50 25.30 -24.43
N VAL A 276 -3.91 24.75 -23.27
CA VAL A 276 -5.26 24.86 -22.71
C VAL A 276 -5.22 25.56 -21.35
N GLY A 277 -6.36 26.06 -20.89
CA GLY A 277 -6.45 26.67 -19.57
C GLY A 277 -6.18 25.62 -18.48
N ARG A 278 -5.55 26.03 -17.37
CA ARG A 278 -5.19 25.15 -16.26
C ARG A 278 -6.00 25.53 -15.02
N VAL A 279 -6.62 24.55 -14.38
CA VAL A 279 -7.36 24.73 -13.13
C VAL A 279 -6.72 23.83 -12.09
N TYR A 280 -6.23 24.41 -11.00
CA TYR A 280 -5.62 23.67 -9.91
C TYR A 280 -6.62 23.53 -8.78
N VAL A 281 -6.89 22.30 -8.36
CA VAL A 281 -7.89 22.01 -7.34
C VAL A 281 -7.25 21.21 -6.22
N THR A 282 -7.39 21.68 -4.99
CA THR A 282 -7.10 20.86 -3.81
C THR A 282 -8.40 20.27 -3.28
N ALA A 283 -8.54 18.94 -3.36
CA ALA A 283 -9.68 18.20 -2.88
C ALA A 283 -9.45 17.71 -1.44
N PHE A 284 -10.46 17.83 -0.60
CA PHE A 284 -10.48 17.33 0.77
C PHE A 284 -11.70 16.44 1.00
N GLN A 285 -11.60 15.51 1.95
CA GLN A 285 -12.78 14.73 2.37
C GLN A 285 -13.79 15.58 3.13
N ASP A 286 -13.30 16.39 4.07
CA ASP A 286 -14.13 17.12 5.02
C ASP A 286 -13.55 18.50 5.34
N LYS A 287 -14.36 19.35 6.00
CA LYS A 287 -13.95 20.71 6.40
C LYS A 287 -12.82 20.70 7.43
N ALA A 288 -12.63 19.63 8.19
CA ALA A 288 -11.58 19.56 9.19
C ALA A 288 -10.19 19.38 8.55
N GLU A 289 -10.09 18.55 7.51
CA GLU A 289 -8.86 18.39 6.72
C GLU A 289 -8.52 19.68 5.97
N PHE A 290 -9.53 20.35 5.37
CA PHE A 290 -9.34 21.66 4.77
C PHE A 290 -8.74 22.67 5.76
N ARG A 291 -9.34 22.84 6.94
CA ARG A 291 -8.85 23.80 7.96
C ARG A 291 -7.41 23.54 8.39
N ARG A 292 -6.98 22.27 8.44
CA ARG A 292 -5.59 21.91 8.80
C ARG A 292 -4.58 22.38 7.75
N ASN A 293 -4.98 22.44 6.48
CA ASN A 293 -4.10 22.71 5.35
C ASN A 293 -4.31 24.10 4.74
N ALA A 294 -5.33 24.85 5.16
CA ALA A 294 -5.76 26.10 4.53
C ALA A 294 -4.64 27.15 4.39
N ALA A 295 -3.70 27.20 5.34
CA ALA A 295 -2.57 28.13 5.31
C ALA A 295 -1.52 27.79 4.26
N ASP A 296 -1.48 26.54 3.79
CA ASP A 296 -0.47 26.03 2.86
C ASP A 296 -0.96 26.00 1.41
N ILE A 297 -2.23 26.35 1.14
CA ILE A 297 -2.83 26.34 -0.20
C ILE A 297 -2.35 27.57 -1.00
N ALA A 298 -1.98 27.35 -2.26
CA ALA A 298 -1.58 28.43 -3.16
C ALA A 298 -2.75 29.38 -3.47
N TRP A 299 -2.43 30.66 -3.62
CA TRP A 299 -3.35 31.62 -4.25
C TRP A 299 -3.68 31.21 -5.69
N GLU A 300 -4.81 31.68 -6.21
CA GLU A 300 -5.26 31.39 -7.58
C GLU A 300 -5.46 29.88 -7.83
N THR A 301 -5.81 29.15 -6.77
CA THR A 301 -6.23 27.75 -6.84
C THR A 301 -7.58 27.55 -6.17
N GLU A 302 -8.26 26.48 -6.58
CA GLU A 302 -9.59 26.14 -6.10
C GLU A 302 -9.53 25.08 -5.01
N VAL A 303 -10.57 25.04 -4.17
CA VAL A 303 -10.74 24.04 -3.13
C VAL A 303 -12.08 23.34 -3.32
N TRP A 304 -12.07 22.02 -3.18
CA TRP A 304 -13.28 21.21 -3.18
C TRP A 304 -13.32 20.28 -1.96
N ILE A 305 -14.51 20.07 -1.39
CA ILE A 305 -14.70 19.24 -0.19
C ILE A 305 -15.78 18.20 -0.47
N SER A 306 -15.42 16.90 -0.46
CA SER A 306 -16.35 15.86 -0.89
C SER A 306 -17.58 15.70 0.02
N GLU A 307 -17.45 15.96 1.32
CA GLU A 307 -18.59 15.99 2.27
C GLU A 307 -19.65 17.05 1.91
N ASN A 308 -19.26 18.14 1.23
CA ASN A 308 -20.16 19.20 0.77
C ASN A 308 -19.88 19.45 -0.72
N PRO A 309 -20.35 18.56 -1.61
CA PRO A 309 -19.83 18.47 -2.98
C PRO A 309 -20.34 19.57 -3.92
N ASP A 310 -21.33 20.36 -3.51
CA ASP A 310 -21.95 21.47 -4.26
C ASP A 310 -21.37 22.82 -3.80
#